data_AF-A0A0W0FIZ3-F1
#
_entry.id   AF-A0A0W0FIZ3-F1
#
_cell.length_a   1.000
_cell.length_b   1.000
_cell.length_c   1.000
_cell.angle_alpha   90.00
_cell.angle_beta   90.00
_cell.angle_gamma   90.00
#
_symmetry.space_group_name_H-M   'P 1'
#
loop_
_entity.id
_entity.type
_entity.pdbx_description
1 polymer ?
#
loop_
_entity_poly.entity_id
_entity_poly.type
_entity_poly.pdbx_seq_one_letter_code
_entity_poly.pdbx_strand_id
1 'polypeptide(L)'
;MVSPFFFVAKQEKGALWPNQDYWELNKGTIKNTYPLPLVSKLLDKLKGATIFSKLDLQNSYNNVQIKDGNQWKAAFKTNRGLFIPTVMFFGLSNSPATFQAFMNNILSDFINEGWSVVYMDDILLFSKNPEDHREQTERLMRRIQKHNLYLKLEKCKFDVTEVVFLGIVI
;
A
#
# COMPACT_ATOMS: atom_id res chain seq x y z
N MET A 1 22.86 15.33 3.38
CA MET A 1 21.91 16.27 2.74
C MET A 1 20.57 16.08 3.41
N VAL A 2 19.83 17.15 3.71
CA VAL A 2 18.53 17.08 4.40
C VAL A 2 17.44 17.45 3.40
N SER A 3 16.35 16.68 3.38
CA SER A 3 15.24 16.92 2.45
C SER A 3 14.39 18.13 2.89
N PRO A 4 13.98 19.02 1.97
CA PRO A 4 13.04 20.08 2.29
C PRO A 4 11.63 19.50 2.50
N PHE A 5 10.81 20.23 3.24
CA PHE A 5 9.42 19.89 3.53
C PHE A 5 8.50 21.01 3.05
N PHE A 6 7.41 20.65 2.39
CA PHE A 6 6.43 21.59 1.86
C PHE A 6 5.02 21.01 1.89
N PHE A 7 4.02 21.87 1.69
CA PHE A 7 2.62 21.47 1.63
C PHE A 7 2.12 21.53 0.19
N VAL A 8 1.35 20.52 -0.20
CA VAL A 8 0.63 20.48 -1.48
C VAL A 8 -0.86 20.60 -1.19
N ALA A 9 -1.58 21.43 -1.95
CA ALA A 9 -3.02 21.56 -1.80
C ALA A 9 -3.73 20.25 -2.16
N LYS A 10 -4.66 19.80 -1.32
CA LYS A 10 -5.60 18.72 -1.66
C LYS A 10 -6.77 19.30 -2.47
N GLN A 11 -7.54 18.41 -3.09
CA GLN A 11 -8.78 18.77 -3.79
C GLN A 11 -9.80 19.43 -2.85
N GLU A 12 -9.84 19.00 -1.60
CA GLU A 12 -10.67 19.62 -0.57
C GLU A 12 -10.12 21.01 -0.21
N LYS A 13 -11.00 22.02 -0.25
CA LYS A 13 -10.64 23.42 -0.03
C LYS A 13 -10.03 23.63 1.36
N GLY A 14 -8.79 24.11 1.39
CA GLY A 14 -8.06 24.40 2.64
C GLY A 14 -7.33 23.20 3.23
N ALA A 15 -7.51 21.98 2.69
CA ALA A 15 -6.76 20.82 3.13
C ALA A 15 -5.38 20.77 2.46
N LEU A 16 -4.34 20.51 3.27
CA LEU A 16 -2.95 20.45 2.82
C LEU A 16 -2.36 19.05 3.05
N TRP A 17 -1.50 18.61 2.13
CA TRP A 17 -0.73 17.38 2.25
C TRP A 17 0.74 17.72 2.55
N PRO A 18 1.26 17.34 3.74
CA PRO A 18 2.68 17.46 4.03
C PRO A 18 3.51 16.51 3.14
N ASN A 19 4.53 17.04 2.47
CA ASN A 19 5.42 16.27 1.59
C ASN A 19 6.88 16.59 1.90
N GLN A 20 7.72 15.56 1.94
CA GLN A 20 9.17 15.68 1.97
C GLN A 20 9.73 15.49 0.56
N ASP A 21 10.60 16.39 0.11
CA ASP A 21 11.28 16.22 -1.17
C ASP A 21 12.51 15.31 -1.00
N TYR A 22 12.35 14.03 -1.31
CA TYR A 22 13.45 13.07 -1.31
C TYR A 22 14.17 12.97 -2.66
N TRP A 23 13.95 13.90 -3.62
CA TRP A 23 14.54 13.83 -4.96
C TRP A 23 16.06 13.63 -4.95
N GLU A 24 16.80 14.47 -4.22
CA GLU A 24 18.26 14.36 -4.16
C GLU A 24 18.73 13.10 -3.42
N LEU A 25 18.04 12.71 -2.34
CA LEU A 25 18.31 11.46 -1.64
C LEU A 25 18.14 10.26 -2.57
N ASN A 26 17.09 10.27 -3.39
CA ASN A 26 16.76 9.19 -4.29
C ASN A 26 17.79 8.99 -5.41
N LYS A 27 18.48 10.06 -5.86
CA LYS A 27 19.57 9.93 -6.85
C LYS A 27 20.73 9.08 -6.33
N GLY A 28 21.04 9.20 -5.04
CA GLY A 28 22.10 8.43 -4.39
C GLY A 28 21.65 7.08 -3.83
N THR A 29 20.37 6.73 -3.97
CA THR A 29 19.81 5.50 -3.40
C THR A 29 19.84 4.38 -4.42
N ILE A 30 20.39 3.22 -4.03
CA ILE A 30 20.32 2.00 -4.84
C ILE A 30 18.86 1.54 -4.88
N LYS A 31 18.31 1.44 -6.09
CA LYS A 31 16.90 1.08 -6.32
C LYS A 31 16.66 -0.40 -6.00
N ASN A 32 15.64 -0.66 -5.19
CA ASN A 32 15.16 -2.00 -4.90
C ASN A 32 14.28 -2.47 -6.06
N THR A 33 14.75 -3.48 -6.79
CA THR A 33 14.04 -4.09 -7.92
C THR A 33 13.15 -5.25 -7.49
N TYR A 34 12.47 -5.12 -6.34
CA TYR A 34 11.52 -6.13 -5.90
C TYR A 34 10.43 -6.32 -6.97
N PRO A 35 10.10 -7.57 -7.35
CA PRO A 35 9.15 -7.81 -8.43
C PRO A 35 7.76 -7.37 -8.02
N LEU A 36 7.26 -6.33 -8.69
CA LEU A 36 5.85 -5.97 -8.64
C LEU A 36 5.06 -6.90 -9.55
N PRO A 37 3.86 -7.35 -9.12
CA PRO A 37 3.04 -8.20 -9.96
C PRO A 37 2.61 -7.44 -11.22
N LEU A 38 2.73 -8.11 -12.38
CA LEU A 38 2.33 -7.54 -13.66
C LEU A 38 0.80 -7.51 -13.74
N VAL A 39 0.22 -6.36 -14.06
CA VAL A 39 -1.24 -6.16 -14.11
C VAL A 39 -1.93 -7.20 -14.99
N SER A 40 -1.39 -7.55 -16.16
CA SER A 40 -1.98 -8.59 -17.02
C SER A 40 -2.06 -9.97 -16.35
N LYS A 41 -1.01 -10.37 -15.62
CA LYS A 41 -1.01 -11.62 -14.85
C LYS A 41 -1.99 -11.58 -13.68
N LEU A 42 -2.24 -10.40 -13.12
CA LEU A 42 -3.26 -10.23 -12.09
C LEU A 42 -4.65 -10.45 -12.67
N LEU A 43 -4.95 -9.85 -13.83
CA LEU A 43 -6.24 -10.02 -14.51
C LEU A 43 -6.54 -11.47 -14.90
N ASP A 44 -5.52 -12.23 -15.32
CA ASP A 44 -5.69 -13.65 -15.64
C ASP A 44 -6.19 -14.47 -14.43
N LYS A 45 -5.80 -14.08 -13.20
CA LYS A 45 -6.28 -14.75 -11.96
C LYS A 45 -7.74 -14.46 -11.66
N LEU A 46 -8.28 -13.36 -12.16
CA LEU A 46 -9.66 -12.93 -11.90
C LEU A 46 -10.68 -13.64 -12.79
N LYS A 47 -10.22 -14.41 -13.79
CA LYS A 47 -11.09 -15.11 -14.73
C LYS A 47 -12.06 -16.05 -14.00
N GLY A 48 -13.35 -15.77 -14.19
CA GLY A 48 -14.44 -16.56 -13.64
C GLY A 48 -14.82 -16.22 -12.21
N ALA A 49 -14.18 -15.22 -11.57
CA ALA A 49 -14.70 -14.61 -10.35
C ALA A 49 -15.92 -13.73 -10.68
N THR A 50 -16.85 -13.65 -9.73
CA THR A 50 -18.12 -12.93 -9.88
C THR A 50 -18.35 -11.93 -8.75
N ILE A 51 -17.61 -12.07 -7.65
CA ILE A 51 -17.71 -11.23 -6.46
C ILE A 51 -16.33 -10.73 -6.11
N PHE A 52 -16.24 -9.44 -5.81
CA PHE A 52 -15.02 -8.72 -5.55
C PHE A 52 -15.14 -7.88 -4.28
N SER A 53 -14.05 -7.81 -3.52
CA SER A 53 -13.88 -6.82 -2.45
C SER A 53 -12.54 -6.13 -2.62
N LYS A 54 -12.54 -4.81 -2.73
CA LYS A 54 -11.35 -3.97 -2.83
C LYS A 54 -11.12 -3.25 -1.51
N LEU A 55 -9.96 -3.44 -0.92
CA LEU A 55 -9.58 -2.84 0.35
C LEU A 55 -8.38 -1.91 0.15
N ASP A 56 -8.45 -0.73 0.77
CA ASP A 56 -7.40 0.31 0.74
C ASP A 56 -6.80 0.42 2.13
N LEU A 57 -5.48 0.24 2.25
CA LEU A 57 -4.77 0.36 3.52
C LEU A 57 -4.61 1.84 3.91
N GLN A 58 -4.96 2.14 5.16
CA GLN A 58 -4.74 3.46 5.73
C GLN A 58 -3.26 3.67 6.06
N ASN A 59 -2.71 4.81 5.63
CA ASN A 59 -1.33 5.22 5.88
C ASN A 59 -0.31 4.10 5.60
N SER A 60 -0.55 3.33 4.54
CA SER A 60 0.21 2.16 4.12
C SER A 60 1.71 2.24 4.41
N TYR A 61 2.43 3.17 3.79
CA TYR A 61 3.88 3.30 3.92
C TYR A 61 4.32 3.55 5.37
N ASN A 62 3.54 4.29 6.16
CA ASN A 62 3.85 4.59 7.56
C ASN A 62 3.74 3.36 8.47
N ASN A 63 3.15 2.26 8.00
CA ASN A 63 3.09 1.00 8.75
C ASN A 63 4.44 0.25 8.73
N VAL A 64 5.43 0.70 7.96
CA VAL A 64 6.75 0.07 7.87
C VAL A 64 7.80 0.95 8.55
N GLN A 65 8.52 0.38 9.50
CA GLN A 65 9.62 1.06 10.19
C GLN A 65 10.85 1.18 9.29
N ILE A 66 11.52 2.33 9.30
CA ILE A 66 12.83 2.48 8.67
C ILE A 66 13.85 1.72 9.52
N LYS A 67 14.67 0.90 8.86
CA LYS A 67 15.74 0.12 9.51
C LYS A 67 16.60 1.00 10.41
N ASP A 68 16.92 0.49 11.60
CA ASP A 68 17.81 1.15 12.55
C ASP A 68 19.16 1.50 11.92
N GLY A 69 19.62 2.73 12.20
CA GLY A 69 20.83 3.31 11.62
C GLY A 69 20.63 3.91 10.22
N ASN A 70 19.46 3.75 9.59
CA ASN A 70 19.14 4.39 8.31
C ASN A 70 18.18 5.57 8.44
N GLN A 71 17.54 5.78 9.60
CA GLN A 71 16.52 6.83 9.78
C GLN A 71 17.04 8.23 9.42
N TRP A 72 18.29 8.54 9.79
CA TRP A 72 18.91 9.85 9.54
C TRP A 72 19.02 10.20 8.05
N LYS A 73 19.01 9.20 7.16
CA LYS A 73 19.07 9.42 5.70
C LYS A 73 17.78 10.06 5.18
N ALA A 74 16.66 9.76 5.82
CA ALA A 74 15.35 10.32 5.49
C ALA A 74 15.02 11.58 6.33
N ALA A 75 16.02 12.20 6.96
CA ALA A 75 15.79 13.42 7.73
C ALA A 75 15.29 14.56 6.83
N PHE A 76 14.32 15.32 7.32
CA PHE A 76 13.75 16.46 6.62
C PHE A 76 13.68 17.70 7.52
N LYS A 77 13.75 18.88 6.89
CA LYS A 77 13.76 20.17 7.59
C LYS A 77 12.43 20.88 7.40
N THR A 78 11.85 21.34 8.50
CA THR A 78 10.71 22.26 8.53
C THR A 78 11.15 23.61 9.10
N ASN A 79 10.24 24.59 9.11
CA ASN A 79 10.45 25.85 9.84
C ASN A 79 10.58 25.66 11.37
N ARG A 80 10.21 24.48 11.90
CA ARG A 80 10.31 24.14 13.33
C ARG A 80 11.57 23.34 13.67
N GLY A 81 12.41 23.01 12.69
CA GLY A 81 13.66 22.29 12.91
C GLY A 81 13.83 21.06 12.03
N LEU A 82 14.85 20.26 12.38
CA LEU A 82 15.17 18.99 11.72
C LEU A 82 14.40 17.85 12.38
N PHE A 83 13.76 17.02 11.57
CA PHE A 83 13.04 15.84 12.03
C PHE A 83 13.61 14.60 11.36
N ILE A 84 13.75 13.53 12.14
CA ILE A 84 14.23 12.24 11.66
C ILE A 84 13.06 11.25 11.75
N PRO A 85 12.58 10.71 10.61
CA PRO A 85 11.45 9.81 10.62
C PRO A 85 11.84 8.42 11.12
N THR A 86 10.97 7.80 11.92
CA THR A 86 11.11 6.40 12.36
C THR A 86 10.42 5.43 11.43
N VAL A 87 9.42 5.91 10.67
CA VAL A 87 8.63 5.13 9.71
C VAL A 87 8.86 5.62 8.29
N MET A 88 8.55 4.75 7.34
CA MET A 88 8.73 5.01 5.92
C MET A 88 7.68 6.02 5.42
N PHE A 89 8.13 7.00 4.65
CA PHE A 89 7.28 8.00 4.02
C PHE A 89 7.13 7.76 2.52
N PHE A 90 6.07 8.35 1.96
CA PHE A 90 5.94 8.51 0.52
C PHE A 90 7.10 9.36 -0.02
N GLY A 91 7.48 9.13 -1.28
CA GLY A 91 8.55 9.86 -1.96
C GLY A 91 9.94 9.23 -1.84
N LEU A 92 10.19 8.33 -0.89
CA LEU A 92 11.42 7.52 -0.90
C LEU A 92 11.35 6.49 -2.04
N SER A 93 12.41 6.40 -2.83
CA SER A 93 12.48 5.56 -4.05
C SER A 93 12.15 4.08 -3.82
N ASN A 94 12.53 3.54 -2.66
CA ASN A 94 12.33 2.13 -2.33
C ASN A 94 11.04 1.85 -1.55
N SER A 95 10.22 2.87 -1.25
CA SER A 95 8.99 2.68 -0.47
C SER A 95 8.01 1.69 -1.12
N PRO A 96 7.68 1.81 -2.42
CA PRO A 96 6.73 0.89 -3.06
C PRO A 96 7.21 -0.56 -3.06
N ALA A 97 8.48 -0.79 -3.41
CA ALA A 97 9.08 -2.13 -3.45
C ALA A 97 9.12 -2.78 -2.06
N THR A 98 9.49 -2.00 -1.03
CA THR A 98 9.54 -2.48 0.35
C THR A 98 8.14 -2.79 0.87
N PHE A 99 7.16 -1.94 0.57
CA PHE A 99 5.78 -2.16 1.00
C PHE A 99 5.15 -3.38 0.30
N GLN A 100 5.40 -3.58 -1.00
CA GLN A 100 4.97 -4.78 -1.69
C GLN A 100 5.58 -6.05 -1.05
N ALA A 101 6.87 -6.04 -0.72
CA ALA A 101 7.52 -7.17 -0.07
C ALA A 101 6.90 -7.48 1.31
N PHE A 102 6.62 -6.43 2.08
CA PHE A 102 5.94 -6.53 3.38
C PHE A 102 4.54 -7.15 3.24
N MET A 103 3.73 -6.64 2.31
CA MET A 103 2.38 -7.17 2.10
C MET A 103 2.38 -8.60 1.52
N ASN A 104 3.31 -8.90 0.61
CA ASN A 104 3.47 -10.27 0.09
C ASN A 104 3.84 -11.24 1.21
N ASN A 105 4.66 -10.83 2.18
CA ASN A 105 5.00 -11.68 3.32
C ASN A 105 3.76 -11.96 4.18
N ILE A 106 2.99 -10.91 4.51
CA ILE A 106 1.81 -11.00 5.37
C ILE A 106 0.68 -11.80 4.72
N LEU A 107 0.48 -11.66 3.40
CA LEU A 107 -0.65 -12.27 2.67
C LEU A 107 -0.22 -13.40 1.73
N SER A 108 0.98 -13.95 1.93
CA SER A 108 1.59 -14.96 1.04
C SER A 108 0.70 -16.18 0.81
N ASP A 109 0.09 -16.71 1.87
CA ASP A 109 -0.85 -17.83 1.81
C ASP A 109 -2.07 -17.51 0.96
N PHE A 110 -2.67 -16.32 1.11
CA PHE A 110 -3.87 -15.94 0.35
C PHE A 110 -3.56 -15.71 -1.13
N ILE A 111 -2.38 -15.17 -1.42
CA ILE A 111 -1.89 -14.98 -2.80
C ILE A 111 -1.61 -16.34 -3.46
N ASN A 112 -1.07 -17.30 -2.70
CA ASN A 112 -0.75 -18.66 -3.16
C ASN A 112 -2.01 -19.51 -3.36
N GLU A 113 -3.01 -19.38 -2.47
CA GLU A 113 -4.34 -19.98 -2.62
C GLU A 113 -5.11 -19.39 -3.81
N GLY A 114 -4.72 -18.19 -4.27
CA GLY A 114 -5.15 -17.66 -5.55
C GLY A 114 -6.46 -16.88 -5.54
N TRP A 115 -6.96 -16.49 -4.36
CA TRP A 115 -8.19 -15.68 -4.20
C TRP A 115 -7.91 -14.23 -3.74
N SER A 116 -6.64 -13.89 -3.54
CA SER A 116 -6.21 -12.53 -3.21
C SER A 116 -5.10 -12.04 -4.13
N VAL A 117 -5.18 -10.76 -4.49
CA VAL A 117 -4.15 -10.03 -5.20
C VAL A 117 -3.81 -8.78 -4.40
N VAL A 118 -2.52 -8.49 -4.27
CA VAL A 118 -2.04 -7.30 -3.56
C VAL A 118 -1.13 -6.50 -4.48
N TYR A 119 -1.42 -5.20 -4.57
CA TYR A 119 -0.59 -4.24 -5.29
C TYR A 119 -0.36 -3.03 -4.39
N MET A 120 0.84 -2.95 -3.80
CA MET A 120 1.19 -1.95 -2.80
C MET A 120 0.11 -1.87 -1.70
N ASP A 121 -0.69 -0.80 -1.72
CA ASP A 121 -1.66 -0.43 -0.69
C ASP A 121 -3.06 -0.97 -0.97
N ASP A 122 -3.29 -1.41 -2.22
CA ASP A 122 -4.56 -1.96 -2.68
C ASP A 122 -4.54 -3.50 -2.54
N ILE A 123 -5.56 -4.03 -1.86
CA ILE A 123 -5.83 -5.46 -1.75
C ILE A 123 -7.14 -5.76 -2.49
N LEU A 124 -7.11 -6.76 -3.35
CA LEU A 124 -8.30 -7.28 -4.04
C LEU A 124 -8.55 -8.71 -3.59
N LEU A 125 -9.78 -8.96 -3.15
CA LEU A 125 -10.35 -10.29 -2.94
C LEU A 125 -11.31 -10.60 -4.07
N PHE A 126 -11.34 -11.86 -4.50
CA PHE A 126 -12.22 -12.30 -5.56
C PHE A 126 -12.61 -13.77 -5.40
N SER A 127 -13.88 -14.08 -5.65
CA SER A 127 -14.43 -15.41 -5.48
C SER A 127 -15.59 -15.65 -6.46
N LYS A 128 -16.05 -16.90 -6.54
CA LYS A 128 -17.16 -17.31 -7.42
C LYS A 128 -18.50 -17.39 -6.70
N ASN A 129 -18.48 -17.72 -5.41
CA ASN A 129 -19.66 -17.87 -4.58
C ASN A 129 -19.58 -16.88 -3.39
N PRO A 130 -20.75 -16.44 -2.86
CA PRO A 130 -20.79 -15.55 -1.71
C PRO A 130 -20.21 -16.17 -0.42
N GLU A 131 -20.38 -17.47 -0.23
CA GLU A 131 -19.98 -18.18 0.98
C GLU A 131 -18.45 -18.20 1.15
N ASP A 132 -17.70 -18.58 0.10
CA ASP A 132 -16.24 -18.55 0.13
C ASP A 132 -15.75 -17.10 0.22
N HIS A 133 -16.42 -16.14 -0.45
CA HIS A 133 -16.03 -14.73 -0.39
C HIS A 133 -16.11 -14.18 1.02
N ARG A 134 -17.18 -14.54 1.75
CA ARG A 134 -17.34 -14.17 3.15
C ARG A 134 -16.25 -14.79 4.01
N GLU A 135 -15.98 -16.09 3.86
CA GLU A 135 -14.92 -16.76 4.62
C GLU A 135 -13.54 -16.12 4.35
N GLN A 136 -13.22 -15.88 3.08
CA GLN A 136 -11.97 -15.24 2.66
C GLN A 136 -11.83 -13.82 3.23
N THR A 137 -12.93 -13.05 3.23
CA THR A 137 -12.97 -11.71 3.82
C THR A 137 -12.72 -11.77 5.33
N GLU A 138 -13.38 -12.69 6.05
CA GLU A 138 -13.15 -12.87 7.49
C GLU A 138 -11.71 -13.30 7.80
N ARG A 139 -11.13 -14.21 7.01
CA ARG A 139 -9.72 -14.63 7.12
C ARG A 139 -8.77 -13.45 6.90
N LEU A 140 -9.02 -12.62 5.89
CA LEU A 140 -8.24 -11.43 5.61
C LEU A 140 -8.34 -10.41 6.76
N MET A 141 -9.54 -10.14 7.25
CA MET A 141 -9.75 -9.19 8.35
C MET A 141 -9.00 -9.61 9.61
N ARG A 142 -9.02 -10.91 9.96
CA ARG A 142 -8.23 -11.45 11.07
C ARG A 142 -6.73 -11.26 10.85
N ARG A 143 -6.25 -11.43 9.62
CA ARG A 143 -4.83 -11.21 9.28
C ARG A 143 -4.44 -9.74 9.42
N ILE A 144 -5.25 -8.84 8.87
CA ILE A 144 -5.05 -7.39 8.99
C ILE A 144 -4.99 -6.98 10.46
N GLN A 145 -5.95 -7.45 11.28
CA GLN A 145 -5.98 -7.18 12.72
C GLN A 145 -4.74 -7.73 13.45
N LYS A 146 -4.33 -8.97 13.16
CA LYS A 146 -3.14 -9.60 13.77
C LYS A 146 -1.86 -8.79 13.53
N HIS A 147 -1.75 -8.11 12.39
CA HIS A 147 -0.60 -7.29 12.02
C HIS A 147 -0.77 -5.79 12.34
N ASN A 148 -1.84 -5.41 13.06
CA ASN A 148 -2.17 -4.01 13.38
C ASN A 148 -2.19 -3.10 12.15
N LEU A 149 -2.70 -3.64 11.04
CA LEU A 149 -2.95 -2.86 9.83
C LEU A 149 -4.37 -2.29 9.88
N TYR A 150 -4.56 -1.11 9.29
CA TYR A 150 -5.84 -0.40 9.31
C TYR A 150 -6.32 -0.16 7.89
N LEU A 151 -7.63 -0.26 7.69
CA LEU A 151 -8.28 -0.03 6.41
C LEU A 151 -8.92 1.35 6.39
N LYS A 152 -8.80 1.99 5.23
CA LYS A 152 -9.48 3.24 4.94
C LYS A 152 -10.90 2.93 4.43
N LEU A 153 -11.84 2.77 5.37
CA LEU A 153 -13.21 2.27 5.08
C LEU A 153 -13.93 3.05 3.98
N GLU A 154 -13.79 4.38 3.94
CA GLU A 154 -14.40 5.25 2.91
C GLU A 154 -13.96 4.93 1.47
N LYS A 155 -12.82 4.25 1.29
CA LYS A 155 -12.29 3.81 0.00
C LYS A 155 -12.49 2.32 -0.27
N CYS A 156 -12.89 1.55 0.75
CA CYS A 156 -13.11 0.12 0.60
C CYS A 156 -14.43 -0.16 -0.12
N LYS A 157 -14.48 -1.27 -0.86
CA LYS A 157 -15.67 -1.82 -1.50
C LYS A 157 -15.76 -3.29 -1.11
N PHE A 158 -16.95 -3.72 -0.70
CA PHE A 158 -17.20 -5.07 -0.21
C PHE A 158 -18.32 -5.72 -1.02
N ASP A 159 -18.16 -7.01 -1.32
CA ASP A 159 -19.19 -7.87 -1.92
C ASP A 159 -19.82 -7.27 -3.18
N VAL A 160 -19.01 -6.65 -4.04
CA VAL A 160 -19.47 -6.03 -5.30
C VAL A 160 -19.24 -6.93 -6.50
N THR A 161 -20.09 -6.82 -7.51
CA THR A 161 -19.93 -7.56 -8.78
C THR A 161 -19.04 -6.83 -9.79
N GLU A 162 -18.74 -5.56 -9.54
CA GLU A 162 -17.90 -4.72 -10.40
C GLU A 162 -17.05 -3.79 -9.53
N VAL A 163 -15.75 -3.67 -9.84
CA VAL A 163 -14.84 -2.77 -9.12
C VAL A 163 -13.72 -2.21 -9.99
N VAL A 164 -13.33 -0.95 -9.73
CA VAL A 164 -12.15 -0.35 -10.35
C VAL A 164 -10.89 -0.73 -9.57
N PHE A 165 -10.04 -1.55 -10.17
CA PHE A 165 -8.76 -1.98 -9.61
C PHE A 165 -7.63 -1.70 -10.59
N LEU A 166 -6.60 -0.97 -10.14
CA LEU A 166 -5.45 -0.55 -10.94
C LEU A 166 -5.82 0.16 -12.27
N GLY A 167 -6.90 0.94 -12.25
CA GLY A 167 -7.38 1.69 -13.43
C GLY A 167 -8.20 0.88 -14.42
N ILE A 168 -8.55 -0.37 -14.08
CA ILE A 168 -9.34 -1.27 -14.92
C ILE A 168 -10.64 -1.59 -14.18
N VAL A 169 -11.75 -1.59 -14.92
CA VAL A 169 -13.05 -2.06 -14.44
C VAL A 169 -13.08 -3.58 -14.58
N ILE A 170 -13.36 -4.27 -13.48
CA ILE A 170 -13.37 -5.73 -13.38
C ILE A 170 -14.73 -6.18 -12.90
#